data_AF-A0A947YRJ8-F1
#
_entry.id   AF-A0A947YRJ8-F1
#
_cell.length_a   1.000
_cell.length_b   1.000
_cell.length_c   1.000
_cell.angle_alpha   90.00
_cell.angle_beta   90.00
_cell.angle_gamma   90.00
#
_symmetry.space_group_name_H-M   'P 1'
#
loop_
_entity.id
_entity.type
_entity.pdbx_description
1 polymer ?
#
loop_
_entity_poly.entity_id
_entity_poly.type
_entity_poly.pdbx_seq_one_letter_code
_entity_poly.pdbx_strand_id
1 'polypeptide(L)' 'MASSEEILLSHRTYSLVKDTIKCRLLGEKKIRGLIESVQVYKVS' A
#
# COMPACT_ATOMS: atom_id res chain seq x y z
N MET A 1 -5.87 3.72 -10.41
CA MET A 1 -4.63 4.51 -10.55
C MET A 1 -4.35 5.17 -9.21
N ALA A 2 -3.07 5.35 -8.83
CA ALA A 2 -2.74 6.25 -7.74
C ALA A 2 -2.87 7.68 -8.30
N SER A 3 -3.57 8.57 -7.60
CA SER A 3 -3.58 9.98 -7.98
C SER A 3 -2.19 10.57 -7.73
N SER A 4 -1.80 11.62 -8.47
CA SER A 4 -0.42 12.16 -8.50
C SER A 4 0.12 12.67 -7.16
N GLU A 5 -0.68 12.62 -6.10
CA GLU A 5 -0.35 13.04 -4.72
C GLU A 5 -0.47 11.90 -3.70
N GLU A 6 -0.67 10.65 -4.15
CA GLU A 6 -0.85 9.50 -3.26
C GLU A 6 0.42 8.65 -3.13
N ILE A 7 0.90 8.51 -1.88
CA ILE A 7 1.95 7.55 -1.55
C ILE A 7 1.31 6.22 -1.17
N LEU A 8 1.64 5.18 -1.93
CA LEU A 8 1.17 3.81 -1.70
C LEU A 8 2.29 2.94 -1.14
N LEU A 9 1.96 2.13 -0.14
CA LEU A 9 2.87 1.21 0.52
C LEU A 9 2.43 -0.24 0.33
N SER A 10 3.40 -1.14 0.21
CA SER A 10 3.17 -2.58 0.35
C SER A 10 2.93 -2.97 1.82
N HIS A 11 2.37 -4.16 2.04
CA HIS A 11 2.26 -4.72 3.39
C HIS A 11 3.61 -4.78 4.13
N ARG A 12 4.68 -5.20 3.45
CA ARG A 12 6.00 -5.30 4.07
C ARG A 12 6.50 -3.95 4.59
N THR A 13 6.31 -2.89 3.81
CA THR A 13 6.70 -1.53 4.21
C THR A 13 5.82 -1.02 5.34
N TYR A 14 4.48 -1.18 5.23
CA TYR A 14 3.54 -0.81 6.28
C TYR A 14 3.88 -1.45 7.62
N SER A 15 4.19 -2.75 7.65
CA SER A 15 4.51 -3.49 8.88
C SER A 15 5.73 -2.95 9.63
N LEU A 16 6.62 -2.22 8.95
CA LEU A 16 7.79 -1.58 9.57
C LEU A 16 7.51 -0.16 10.09
N VAL A 17 6.49 0.51 9.55
CA VAL A 17 6.23 1.94 9.82
C VAL A 17 4.87 2.22 10.46
N LYS A 18 4.03 1.21 10.67
CA LYS A 18 2.65 1.34 11.17
C LYS A 18 2.53 2.06 12.52
N ASP A 19 3.61 2.03 13.32
CA ASP A 19 3.63 2.64 14.65
C ASP A 19 4.04 4.13 14.60
N THR A 20 4.59 4.61 13.48
CA THR A 20 5.10 5.98 13.31
C THR A 20 4.43 6.76 12.18
N ILE A 21 3.92 6.06 11.16
CA ILE A 21 3.29 6.66 9.98
C ILE A 21 1.84 6.21 9.89
N LYS A 22 0.92 7.18 9.90
CA LYS A 22 -0.51 6.90 9.75
C LYS A 22 -0.80 6.44 8.32
N CYS A 23 -1.34 5.23 8.21
CA CYS A 23 -1.70 4.65 6.92
C CYS A 23 -3.14 4.15 6.94
N ARG A 24 -3.80 4.14 5.77
CA ARG A 24 -5.11 3.55 5.53
C ARG A 24 -4.97 2.32 4.65
N LEU A 25 -5.55 1.19 5.06
CA LEU A 25 -5.65 0.00 4.21
C LEU A 25 -6.57 0.30 3.02
N LEU A 26 -6.07 0.05 1.80
CA LEU A 26 -6.86 0.14 0.57
C LEU A 26 -7.38 -1.23 0.10
N GLY A 27 -6.88 -2.32 0.67
CA GLY A 27 -7.22 -3.70 0.28
C GLY A 27 -6.20 -4.31 -0.69
N GLU A 28 -6.60 -5.37 -1.38
CA GLU A 28 -5.75 -6.07 -2.34
C GLU A 28 -5.86 -5.48 -3.75
N LYS A 29 -4.71 -5.38 -4.44
CA LYS A 29 -4.65 -4.95 -5.84
C LYS A 29 -3.90 -5.98 -6.68
N LYS A 30 -4.47 -6.31 -7.84
CA LYS A 30 -3.78 -7.07 -8.87
C LYS A 30 -2.83 -6.15 -9.64
N ILE A 31 -1.53 -6.39 -9.49
CA ILE A 31 -0.49 -5.62 -10.17
C ILE A 31 0.00 -6.42 -11.37
N ARG A 32 0.11 -5.77 -12.54
CA ARG A 32 0.63 -6.42 -13.74
C ARG A 32 2.07 -6.90 -13.48
N GLY A 33 2.33 -8.18 -13.74
CA GLY A 33 3.65 -8.79 -13.54
C GLY A 33 3.83 -9.51 -12.19
N LEU A 34 2.84 -9.46 -11.30
CA LEU A 34 2.79 -10.30 -10.10
C LEU A 34 1.74 -11.39 -10.26
N ILE A 35 2.08 -12.59 -9.78
CA ILE A 35 1.19 -13.76 -9.81
C ILE A 35 0.06 -13.57 -8.79
N GLU A 36 0.40 -13.07 -7.60
CA GLU A 36 -0.51 -12.88 -6.49
C GLU A 36 -0.96 -11.42 -6.37
N SER A 37 -2.16 -11.22 -5.82
CA SER A 37 -2.65 -9.89 -5.44
C SER A 37 -1.84 -9.37 -4.25
N VAL A 38 -1.61 -8.06 -4.21
CA VAL A 38 -0.81 -7.42 -3.16
C VAL A 38 -1.69 -6.54 -2.30
N GLN A 39 -1.53 -6.64 -0.99
CA GLN A 39 -2.19 -5.75 -0.04
C GLN A 39 -1.51 -4.36 -0.04
N VAL A 40 -2.30 -3.31 -0.26
CA VAL A 40 -1.83 -1.94 -0.46
C VAL A 40 -2.38 -1.01 0.61
N TYR A 41 -1.54 -0.10 1.08
CA TYR A 41 -1.86 0.92 2.07
C TYR A 41 -1.59 2.30 1.46
N LYS A 42 -2.29 3.33 1.93
CA LYS A 42 -2.09 4.73 1.56
C LYS A 42 -1.64 5.54 2.77
N VAL A 43 -0.60 6.35 2.62
CA VAL A 43 -0.21 7.32 3.65
C VAL A 43 -1.27 8.42 3.77
N SER A 44 -1.68 8.75 4.99
CA SER A 44 -2.71 9.76 5.29
C SER A 44 -2.14 11.01 5.94
#